data_AF-A0A5J4XPM6-F1
#
_entry.id   AF-A0A5J4XPM6-F1
#
_cell.length_a   1.000
_cell.length_b   1.000
_cell.length_c   1.000
_cell.angle_alpha   90.00
_cell.angle_beta   90.00
_cell.angle_gamma   90.00
#
_symmetry.space_group_name_H-M   'P 1'
#
loop_
_entity.id
_entity.type
_entity.pdbx_description
1 polymer ?
#
loop_
_entity_poly.entity_id
_entity_poly.type
_entity_poly.pdbx_seq_one_letter_code
_entity_poly.pdbx_strand_id
1 'polypeptide(L)'
;MEGSQAPLLERQNSSQTSSDASEDLERGLDSGAGHDFRHLIDSQPEAVIKFLEKKGMKQLGVFSVPDTAVLPLIRGTGMLTLGSQQRNIDFEPEWRRKMQTFLDPAHASKKAKGWTGKIEVEAHVVTIRNAAAADDAGLLNPLLKRWQDEACSQMVFGLPAVQSVINFKWDRWARKLLLLEFTFYMVWLLAFQVFMLLFQDEDLSMTLSQLVETKRGIITVASEALALLGMTPFIYIEICTVLEYGPKRWLSIWNLMDLATYFLQVCNMLLSCCTNHMTPHHQILASCNRREKKEKTTAVGVNLTRSTILGCPAAAAAAVAAVLLAVMALYMLCRVFQPTKNAFVDTLRSVVADVKWFLLFLVLTMWGFAGAFYILFREDQQQFQVTSSLEFSTIWHAWLTMFNFMVSGFEFGIFYDCHNPEAAICLVVLYMFVVAVIFLNLLVGIMTDSWSKVKDNEGLRFLCSKAEVIDEIETVVPWWVKSRNPEWYPAYIHVLKVNPESADEVEMDSMWSRIGGNREESILDDKTEWNVKLAKITKQLEALQAAMHMQSKMTVNNQSASANSKNGQQEIDDSKDDDTQAEREETFGKSD
;
A
#
# COMPACT_ATOMS: atom_id res chain seq x y z
N MET A 1 32.60 2.64 -49.15
CA MET A 1 31.87 3.87 -49.51
C MET A 1 30.90 4.15 -48.37
N GLU A 2 31.17 5.28 -47.71
CA GLU A 2 30.31 6.12 -46.85
C GLU A 2 29.58 5.60 -45.59
N GLY A 3 29.83 6.32 -44.49
CA GLY A 3 28.96 6.50 -43.32
C GLY A 3 29.26 5.56 -42.13
N SER A 4 29.47 5.99 -40.89
CA SER A 4 29.40 7.29 -40.25
C SER A 4 30.12 7.19 -38.89
N GLN A 5 31.14 8.02 -38.65
CA GLN A 5 31.77 8.21 -37.34
C GLN A 5 31.13 9.43 -36.66
N ALA A 6 30.17 9.19 -35.77
CA ALA A 6 29.71 10.05 -34.64
C ALA A 6 28.47 9.38 -34.00
N PRO A 7 28.25 9.46 -32.66
CA PRO A 7 28.60 10.60 -31.81
C PRO A 7 29.30 10.22 -30.49
N LEU A 8 30.58 10.55 -30.37
CA LEU A 8 31.26 10.74 -29.07
C LEU A 8 31.21 12.22 -28.60
N LEU A 9 30.91 13.15 -29.51
CA LEU A 9 30.78 14.59 -29.20
C LEU A 9 29.45 14.93 -28.50
N GLU A 10 28.39 14.15 -28.72
CA GLU A 10 27.07 14.40 -28.12
C GLU A 10 27.03 13.99 -26.63
N ARG A 11 27.82 12.98 -26.23
CA ARG A 11 28.03 12.62 -24.82
C ARG A 11 28.92 13.61 -24.04
N GLN A 12 29.85 14.29 -24.71
CA GLN A 12 30.64 15.34 -24.08
C GLN A 12 29.84 16.65 -23.96
N ASN A 13 29.01 16.98 -24.96
CA ASN A 13 28.10 18.13 -24.86
C ASN A 13 26.99 17.92 -23.81
N SER A 14 26.45 16.70 -23.65
CA SER A 14 25.45 16.42 -22.60
C SER A 14 26.03 16.47 -21.18
N SER A 15 27.33 16.17 -21.02
CA SER A 15 28.02 16.26 -19.73
C SER A 15 28.48 17.69 -19.42
N GLN A 16 28.94 18.46 -20.42
CA GLN A 16 29.26 19.88 -20.24
C GLN A 16 28.02 20.75 -19.99
N THR A 17 26.92 20.54 -20.72
CA THR A 17 25.64 21.25 -20.45
C THR A 17 25.07 20.92 -19.07
N SER A 18 25.24 19.69 -18.57
CA SER A 18 24.83 19.33 -17.21
C SER A 18 25.67 20.02 -16.11
N SER A 19 26.95 20.28 -16.40
CA SER A 19 27.89 20.94 -15.50
C SER A 19 27.62 22.45 -15.42
N ASP A 20 27.52 23.13 -16.55
CA ASP A 20 27.31 24.58 -16.61
C ASP A 20 25.93 24.98 -16.03
N ALA A 21 24.89 24.19 -16.31
CA ALA A 21 23.57 24.41 -15.72
C ALA A 21 23.53 24.12 -14.20
N SER A 22 24.41 23.25 -13.68
CA SER A 22 24.52 23.02 -12.24
C SER A 22 25.17 24.18 -11.49
N GLU A 23 26.13 24.87 -12.12
CA GLU A 23 26.77 26.08 -11.57
C GLU A 23 25.81 27.28 -11.56
N ASP A 24 24.98 27.46 -12.60
CA ASP A 24 23.97 28.52 -12.62
C ASP A 24 22.86 28.29 -11.58
N LEU A 25 22.52 27.02 -11.31
CA LEU A 25 21.60 26.64 -10.23
C LEU A 25 22.22 26.88 -8.84
N GLU A 26 23.52 26.66 -8.68
CA GLU A 26 24.27 27.00 -7.47
C GLU A 26 24.29 28.52 -7.22
N ARG A 27 24.55 29.32 -8.26
CA ARG A 27 24.55 30.79 -8.15
C ARG A 27 23.17 31.35 -7.79
N GLY A 28 22.08 30.77 -8.30
CA GLY A 28 20.72 31.17 -7.95
C GLY A 28 20.26 30.73 -6.54
N LEU A 29 20.83 29.63 -6.02
CA LEU A 29 20.67 29.23 -4.62
C LEU A 29 21.45 30.16 -3.68
N ASP A 30 22.66 30.59 -4.01
CA ASP A 30 23.47 31.43 -3.13
C ASP A 30 23.06 32.90 -3.14
N SER A 31 22.42 33.38 -4.21
CA SER A 31 21.85 34.73 -4.30
C SER A 31 20.54 34.92 -3.53
N GLY A 32 20.09 33.91 -2.76
CA GLY A 32 18.96 34.00 -1.84
C GLY A 32 17.57 33.94 -2.47
N ALA A 33 17.46 33.96 -3.81
CA ALA A 33 16.18 33.96 -4.51
C ALA A 33 15.47 32.59 -4.49
N GLY A 34 16.22 31.49 -4.43
CA GLY A 34 15.69 30.12 -4.49
C GLY A 34 15.02 29.82 -5.85
N HIS A 35 15.27 28.63 -6.41
CA HIS A 35 14.58 28.23 -7.64
C HIS A 35 13.21 27.62 -7.31
N ASP A 36 12.18 28.01 -8.05
CA ASP A 36 10.88 27.33 -8.04
C ASP A 36 11.04 25.94 -8.65
N PHE A 37 10.27 24.97 -8.15
CA PHE A 37 10.39 23.58 -8.56
C PHE A 37 10.13 23.36 -10.06
N ARG A 38 9.19 24.11 -10.65
CA ARG A 38 8.91 24.07 -12.10
C ARG A 38 10.13 24.44 -12.94
N HIS A 39 10.84 25.50 -12.56
CA HIS A 39 12.06 25.92 -13.23
C HIS A 39 13.17 24.86 -13.14
N LEU A 40 13.17 24.06 -12.07
CA LEU A 40 14.12 22.96 -11.87
C LEU A 40 13.76 21.72 -12.71
N ILE A 41 12.47 21.47 -12.94
CA ILE A 41 12.00 20.45 -13.88
C ILE A 41 12.31 20.85 -15.33
N ASP A 42 12.01 22.10 -15.69
CA ASP A 42 12.21 22.61 -17.05
C ASP A 42 13.70 22.68 -17.44
N SER A 43 14.58 22.94 -16.47
CA SER A 43 16.02 23.04 -16.71
C SER A 43 16.73 21.67 -16.74
N GLN A 44 16.40 20.74 -15.84
CA GLN A 44 17.07 19.42 -15.77
C GLN A 44 16.13 18.28 -15.30
N PRO A 45 15.26 17.75 -16.17
CA PRO A 45 14.26 16.75 -15.78
C PRO A 45 14.83 15.40 -15.30
N GLU A 46 16.06 15.05 -15.70
CA GLU A 46 16.76 13.82 -15.32
C GLU A 46 17.59 13.96 -14.03
N ALA A 47 17.99 15.18 -13.66
CA ALA A 47 18.86 15.43 -12.50
C ALA A 47 18.09 15.86 -11.25
N VAL A 48 16.78 16.15 -11.35
CA VAL A 48 15.93 16.59 -10.23
C VAL A 48 16.04 15.70 -9.00
N ILE A 49 16.01 14.37 -9.19
CA ILE A 49 16.06 13.42 -8.06
C ILE A 49 17.43 13.47 -7.38
N LYS A 50 18.53 13.50 -8.16
CA LYS A 50 19.90 13.64 -7.62
C LYS A 50 20.11 14.98 -6.94
N PHE A 51 19.46 16.04 -7.43
CA PHE A 51 19.47 17.35 -6.80
C PHE A 51 18.71 17.33 -5.47
N LEU A 52 17.53 16.72 -5.42
CA LEU A 52 16.76 16.54 -4.18
C LEU A 52 17.52 15.73 -3.13
N GLU A 53 18.23 14.69 -3.56
CA GLU A 53 19.07 13.85 -2.71
C GLU A 53 20.25 14.62 -2.12
N LYS A 54 21.03 15.34 -2.95
CA LYS A 54 22.27 16.01 -2.51
C LYS A 54 22.06 17.41 -1.91
N LYS A 55 21.06 18.15 -2.40
CA LYS A 55 20.87 19.58 -2.14
C LYS A 55 19.44 19.95 -1.77
N GLY A 56 18.54 18.98 -1.58
CA GLY A 56 17.15 19.24 -1.20
C GLY A 56 16.98 19.89 0.17
N MET A 57 17.95 19.68 1.08
CA MET A 57 18.01 20.34 2.39
C MET A 57 19.38 20.98 2.63
N LYS A 58 19.38 22.16 3.26
CA LYS A 58 20.59 22.84 3.73
C LYS A 58 20.54 22.92 5.25
N GLN A 59 21.60 22.49 5.92
CA GLN A 59 21.73 22.66 7.37
C GLN A 59 21.97 24.14 7.70
N LEU A 60 21.19 24.68 8.64
CA LEU A 60 21.31 26.06 9.13
C LEU A 60 22.23 26.12 10.37
N GLY A 61 22.15 25.12 11.24
CA GLY A 61 22.98 25.01 12.43
C GLY A 61 22.48 23.97 13.42
N VAL A 62 23.27 23.74 14.47
CA VAL A 62 23.00 22.80 15.56
C VAL A 62 22.88 23.57 16.86
N PHE A 63 21.92 23.21 17.70
CA PHE A 63 21.77 23.80 19.03
C PHE A 63 21.25 22.78 20.04
N SER A 64 21.51 23.02 21.33
CA SER A 64 21.15 22.09 22.41
C SER A 64 19.85 22.50 23.12
N VAL A 65 18.98 21.52 23.35
CA VAL A 65 17.64 21.71 23.94
C VAL A 65 17.35 20.61 24.96
N PRO A 66 16.58 20.89 26.03
CA PRO A 66 16.17 19.86 26.97
C PRO A 66 15.36 18.74 26.30
N ASP A 67 15.69 17.50 26.64
CA ASP A 67 15.02 16.26 26.24
C ASP A 67 13.50 16.29 26.46
N THR A 68 13.07 16.79 27.62
CA THR A 68 11.67 16.93 28.05
C THR A 68 10.86 17.88 27.17
N ALA A 69 11.53 18.81 26.47
CA ALA A 69 10.88 19.75 25.57
C ALA A 69 10.74 19.20 24.15
N VAL A 70 11.75 18.45 23.68
CA VAL A 70 11.89 18.03 22.28
C VAL A 70 11.27 16.66 22.03
N LEU A 71 11.58 15.67 22.87
CA LEU A 71 11.19 14.27 22.64
C LEU A 71 9.66 14.08 22.57
N PRO A 72 8.82 14.71 23.43
CA PRO A 72 7.37 14.56 23.30
C PRO A 72 6.83 15.08 21.96
N LEU A 73 7.49 16.08 21.38
CA LEU A 73 7.09 16.71 20.13
C LEU A 73 7.60 15.91 18.91
N ILE A 74 8.78 15.30 19.01
CA ILE A 74 9.40 14.55 17.92
C ILE A 74 8.97 13.08 17.86
N ARG A 75 8.58 12.46 18.99
CA ARG A 75 8.22 11.02 19.11
C ARG A 75 7.15 10.52 18.11
N GLY A 76 6.35 11.42 17.53
CA GLY A 76 5.29 11.05 16.58
C GLY A 76 5.74 11.06 15.12
N THR A 77 6.59 12.01 14.72
CA THR A 77 6.90 12.33 13.32
C THR A 77 8.38 12.21 12.98
N GLY A 78 9.27 12.08 13.97
CA GLY A 78 10.72 12.05 13.79
C GLY A 78 11.36 13.40 13.48
N MET A 79 10.55 14.41 13.16
CA MET A 79 10.98 15.75 12.83
C MET A 79 9.88 16.75 13.10
N LEU A 80 10.25 17.98 13.45
CA LEU A 80 9.31 19.10 13.53
C LEU A 80 9.43 19.97 12.29
N THR A 81 8.32 20.51 11.82
CA THR A 81 8.28 21.34 10.61
C THR A 81 7.72 22.74 10.91
N LEU A 82 8.21 23.74 10.18
CA LEU A 82 7.81 25.14 10.29
C LEU A 82 7.80 25.80 8.91
N GLY A 83 6.69 26.44 8.56
CA GLY A 83 6.60 27.27 7.37
C GLY A 83 7.13 28.68 7.64
N SER A 84 7.89 29.23 6.69
CA SER A 84 8.30 30.65 6.69
C SER A 84 8.35 31.21 5.27
N GLN A 85 8.29 32.52 5.15
CA GLN A 85 8.47 33.23 3.89
C GLN A 85 9.96 33.50 3.58
N GLN A 86 10.84 33.39 4.57
CA GLN A 86 12.27 33.63 4.43
C GLN A 86 13.06 32.32 4.55
N ARG A 87 14.11 32.21 3.74
CA ARG A 87 15.02 31.06 3.74
C ARG A 87 16.01 31.08 4.90
N ASN A 88 16.60 32.25 5.18
CA ASN A 88 17.52 32.43 6.31
C ASN A 88 16.76 33.10 7.44
N ILE A 89 16.61 32.38 8.55
CA ILE A 89 15.98 32.87 9.78
C ILE A 89 16.95 32.58 10.91
N ASP A 90 16.92 33.40 11.96
CA ASP A 90 17.54 33.05 13.24
C ASP A 90 16.84 31.81 13.81
N PHE A 91 17.40 30.64 13.49
CA PHE A 91 16.76 29.35 13.71
C PHE A 91 16.58 29.06 15.20
N GLU A 92 17.56 29.37 16.05
CA GLU A 92 17.51 29.06 17.48
C GLU A 92 16.35 29.76 18.21
N PRO A 93 16.20 31.11 18.17
CA PRO A 93 15.11 31.78 18.88
C PRO A 93 13.72 31.43 18.34
N GLU A 94 13.57 31.24 17.02
CA GLU A 94 12.30 30.85 16.42
C GLU A 94 11.86 29.43 16.82
N TRP A 95 12.78 28.47 16.77
CA TRP A 95 12.49 27.11 17.22
C TRP A 95 12.22 27.07 18.72
N ARG A 96 12.96 27.82 19.55
CA ARG A 96 12.69 27.94 20.99
C ARG A 96 11.30 28.51 21.28
N ARG A 97 10.90 29.58 20.59
CA ARG A 97 9.56 30.15 20.69
C ARG A 97 8.49 29.13 20.31
N LYS A 98 8.68 28.43 19.19
CA LYS A 98 7.72 27.45 18.70
C LYS A 98 7.58 26.23 19.62
N MET A 99 8.68 25.74 20.19
CA MET A 99 8.65 24.67 21.18
C MET A 99 7.91 25.09 22.46
N GLN A 100 8.06 26.35 22.90
CA GLN A 100 7.28 26.89 24.03
C GLN A 100 5.77 26.93 23.72
N THR A 101 5.37 27.23 22.49
CA THR A 101 3.95 27.20 22.09
C THR A 101 3.37 25.78 22.13
N PHE A 102 4.16 24.75 21.80
CA PHE A 102 3.70 23.36 21.82
C PHE A 102 3.67 22.73 23.21
N LEU A 103 4.47 23.24 24.14
CA LEU A 103 4.49 22.81 25.52
C LEU A 103 3.47 23.62 26.30
N ASP A 104 2.27 23.06 26.52
CA ASP A 104 1.29 23.66 27.43
C ASP A 104 1.98 24.01 28.76
N PRO A 105 1.92 25.26 29.26
CA PRO A 105 2.58 25.65 30.52
C PRO A 105 2.08 24.81 31.71
N ALA A 106 0.85 24.27 31.62
CA ALA A 106 0.26 23.36 32.60
C ALA A 106 0.87 21.93 32.59
N HIS A 107 1.39 21.47 31.44
CA HIS A 107 2.05 20.16 31.31
C HIS A 107 3.56 20.23 31.58
N ALA A 108 4.21 21.34 31.22
CA ALA A 108 5.62 21.59 31.53
C ALA A 108 5.86 21.65 33.05
N SER A 109 4.93 22.25 33.81
CA SER A 109 5.05 22.40 35.28
C SER A 109 4.89 21.09 36.06
N LYS A 110 4.11 20.11 35.57
CA LYS A 110 3.83 18.86 36.31
C LYS A 110 4.85 17.73 36.10
N LYS A 111 5.67 17.77 35.03
CA LYS A 111 6.66 16.72 34.71
C LYS A 111 8.12 17.09 34.99
N ALA A 112 8.42 18.31 35.42
CA ALA A 112 9.78 18.80 35.69
C ALA A 112 10.44 18.24 36.99
N LYS A 113 10.05 17.04 37.45
CA LYS A 113 10.65 16.36 38.62
C LYS A 113 11.37 15.07 38.23
N GLY A 114 12.12 15.10 37.14
CA GLY A 114 12.92 13.98 36.64
C GLY A 114 14.32 14.42 36.19
N TRP A 115 15.13 13.45 35.75
CA TRP A 115 16.42 13.70 35.11
C TRP A 115 16.16 14.43 33.78
N THR A 116 16.84 15.54 33.54
CA THR A 116 16.74 16.32 32.29
C THR A 116 18.06 16.22 31.53
N GLY A 117 18.08 15.43 30.47
CA GLY A 117 19.16 15.40 29.49
C GLY A 117 19.10 16.60 28.53
N LYS A 118 20.25 16.96 27.98
CA LYS A 118 20.34 17.90 26.85
C LYS A 118 20.58 17.08 25.60
N ILE A 119 19.76 17.30 24.57
CA ILE A 119 19.87 16.64 23.28
C ILE A 119 20.24 17.69 22.24
N GLU A 120 21.10 17.34 21.29
CA GLU A 120 21.45 18.22 20.18
C GLU A 120 20.44 18.05 19.05
N VAL A 121 19.95 19.18 18.54
CA VAL A 121 19.01 19.23 17.44
C VAL A 121 19.58 20.03 16.29
N GLU A 122 19.33 19.55 15.08
CA GLU A 122 19.83 20.12 13.83
C GLU A 122 18.69 20.82 13.09
N ALA A 123 18.86 22.11 12.86
CA ALA A 123 17.95 22.91 12.07
C ALA A 123 18.33 22.83 10.58
N HIS A 124 17.36 22.48 9.76
CA HIS A 124 17.47 22.36 8.31
C HIS A 124 16.45 23.25 7.61
N VAL A 125 16.75 23.68 6.38
CA VAL A 125 15.81 24.36 5.49
C VAL A 125 15.71 23.63 4.16
N VAL A 126 14.48 23.45 3.66
CA VAL A 126 14.24 22.96 2.31
C VAL A 126 14.65 24.05 1.33
N THR A 127 15.56 23.73 0.41
CA THR A 127 16.20 24.72 -0.47
C THR A 127 15.28 25.20 -1.60
N ILE A 128 14.29 24.39 -1.95
CA ILE A 128 13.33 24.65 -3.03
C ILE A 128 12.29 25.65 -2.55
N ARG A 129 12.12 26.73 -3.33
CA ARG A 129 11.09 27.73 -3.07
C ARG A 129 9.72 27.16 -3.46
N ASN A 130 8.70 27.48 -2.66
CA ASN A 130 7.32 27.03 -2.85
C ASN A 130 7.18 25.50 -2.90
N ALA A 131 8.07 24.75 -2.27
CA ALA A 131 7.99 23.29 -2.21
C ALA A 131 6.65 22.80 -1.64
N ALA A 132 6.06 23.60 -0.73
CA ALA A 132 4.77 23.34 -0.13
C ALA A 132 3.57 23.78 -0.98
N ALA A 133 3.74 24.45 -2.13
CA ALA A 133 2.62 24.95 -2.92
C ALA A 133 1.67 23.83 -3.39
N ALA A 134 0.46 24.22 -3.78
CA ALA A 134 -0.55 23.30 -4.30
C ALA A 134 -0.26 22.93 -5.76
N ASP A 135 -0.81 21.78 -6.17
CA ASP A 135 -0.91 21.34 -7.56
C ASP A 135 0.49 21.31 -8.24
N ASP A 136 0.56 21.58 -9.54
CA ASP A 136 1.79 21.57 -10.32
C ASP A 136 2.85 22.60 -9.87
N ALA A 137 2.51 23.53 -8.96
CA ALA A 137 3.46 24.52 -8.44
C ALA A 137 4.29 23.96 -7.27
N GLY A 138 3.79 22.92 -6.60
CA GLY A 138 4.44 22.26 -5.49
C GLY A 138 5.39 21.14 -5.90
N LEU A 139 6.12 20.63 -4.92
CA LEU A 139 7.02 19.48 -5.09
C LEU A 139 6.26 18.15 -5.26
N LEU A 140 5.07 18.04 -4.66
CA LEU A 140 4.41 16.75 -4.42
C LEU A 140 3.68 16.21 -5.66
N ASN A 141 2.82 17.02 -6.29
CA ASN A 141 1.98 16.59 -7.41
C ASN A 141 2.80 16.09 -8.63
N PRO A 142 3.88 16.79 -9.08
CA PRO A 142 4.66 16.30 -10.20
C PRO A 142 5.44 15.01 -9.89
N LEU A 143 5.88 14.83 -8.64
CA LEU A 143 6.53 13.59 -8.19
C LEU A 143 5.53 12.43 -8.15
N LEU A 144 4.31 12.67 -7.65
CA LEU A 144 3.23 11.69 -7.66
C LEU A 144 2.84 11.29 -9.09
N LYS A 145 2.65 12.26 -9.99
CA LYS A 145 2.37 11.99 -11.41
C LYS A 145 3.45 11.09 -12.04
N ARG A 146 4.74 11.39 -11.81
CA ARG A 146 5.84 10.55 -12.34
C ARG A 146 5.93 9.18 -11.70
N TRP A 147 5.63 9.05 -10.42
CA TRP A 147 5.58 7.75 -9.74
C TRP A 147 4.41 6.89 -10.23
N GLN A 148 3.23 7.49 -10.41
CA GLN A 148 2.05 6.81 -10.97
C GLN A 148 2.27 6.36 -12.42
N ASP A 149 3.06 7.11 -13.21
CA ASP A 149 3.48 6.72 -14.56
C ASP A 149 4.65 5.69 -14.55
N GLU A 150 4.95 5.07 -13.40
CA GLU A 150 6.04 4.10 -13.18
C GLU A 150 7.45 4.63 -13.55
N ALA A 151 7.59 5.93 -13.77
CA ALA A 151 8.84 6.58 -14.15
C ALA A 151 9.73 6.94 -12.95
N CYS A 152 9.26 6.70 -11.72
CA CYS A 152 9.95 7.06 -10.48
C CYS A 152 9.86 5.94 -9.43
N SER A 153 10.93 5.75 -8.66
CA SER A 153 10.94 4.80 -7.53
C SER A 153 10.24 5.40 -6.31
N GLN A 154 9.55 4.56 -5.54
CA GLN A 154 8.91 4.93 -4.28
C GLN A 154 9.89 5.51 -3.24
N MET A 155 11.19 5.21 -3.36
CA MET A 155 12.24 5.76 -2.49
C MET A 155 12.30 7.29 -2.51
N VAL A 156 11.83 7.94 -3.58
CA VAL A 156 11.85 9.41 -3.69
C VAL A 156 10.99 10.09 -2.62
N PHE A 157 9.93 9.44 -2.14
CA PHE A 157 9.11 9.95 -1.03
C PHE A 157 9.82 9.82 0.34
N GLY A 158 10.84 8.97 0.43
CA GLY A 158 11.72 8.87 1.59
C GLY A 158 12.78 9.97 1.64
N LEU A 159 12.98 10.74 0.57
CA LEU A 159 13.97 11.82 0.57
C LEU A 159 13.64 12.85 1.66
N PRO A 160 14.62 13.31 2.45
CA PRO A 160 14.39 14.20 3.58
C PRO A 160 13.61 15.48 3.23
N ALA A 161 13.85 16.05 2.04
CA ALA A 161 13.14 17.24 1.56
C ALA A 161 11.65 16.94 1.30
N VAL A 162 11.34 15.83 0.63
CA VAL A 162 9.96 15.42 0.30
C VAL A 162 9.20 15.03 1.56
N GLN A 163 9.83 14.24 2.44
CA GLN A 163 9.26 13.84 3.73
C GLN A 163 8.89 15.05 4.60
N SER A 164 9.72 16.09 4.59
CA SER A 164 9.46 17.32 5.33
C SER A 164 8.26 18.10 4.81
N VAL A 165 8.07 18.14 3.49
CA VAL A 165 6.88 18.76 2.86
C VAL A 165 5.61 17.98 3.22
N ILE A 166 5.66 16.64 3.13
CA ILE A 166 4.54 15.76 3.48
C ILE A 166 4.14 15.97 4.93
N ASN A 167 5.09 15.88 5.87
CA ASN A 167 4.83 16.05 7.30
C ASN A 167 4.28 17.44 7.62
N PHE A 168 4.80 18.49 6.97
CA PHE A 168 4.29 19.85 7.14
C PHE A 168 2.82 19.99 6.73
N LYS A 169 2.46 19.58 5.50
CA LYS A 169 1.08 19.64 5.00
C LYS A 169 0.14 18.79 5.86
N TRP A 170 0.61 17.62 6.26
CA TRP A 170 -0.13 16.66 7.07
C TRP A 170 -0.58 17.20 8.42
N ASP A 171 0.38 17.75 9.19
CA ASP A 171 0.13 18.24 10.53
C ASP A 171 -0.61 19.58 10.53
N ARG A 172 -0.43 20.39 9.47
CA ARG A 172 -1.07 21.71 9.40
C ARG A 172 -2.55 21.63 9.12
N TRP A 173 -2.97 20.86 8.11
CA TRP A 173 -4.34 20.88 7.64
C TRP A 173 -4.87 19.52 7.16
N ALA A 174 -4.05 18.66 6.52
CA ALA A 174 -4.58 17.46 5.85
C ALA A 174 -5.26 16.50 6.83
N ARG A 175 -4.66 16.25 8.00
CA ARG A 175 -5.28 15.41 9.04
C ARG A 175 -6.64 15.94 9.51
N LYS A 176 -6.80 17.25 9.64
CA LYS A 176 -8.06 17.86 10.10
C LYS A 176 -9.14 17.77 9.04
N LEU A 177 -8.79 18.00 7.76
CA LEU A 177 -9.72 17.87 6.65
C LEU A 177 -10.14 16.42 6.43
N LEU A 178 -9.21 15.47 6.54
CA LEU A 178 -9.50 14.04 6.47
C LEU A 178 -10.45 13.58 7.59
N LEU A 179 -10.28 14.08 8.82
CA LEU A 179 -11.22 13.81 9.92
C LEU A 179 -12.59 14.46 9.71
N LEU A 180 -12.64 15.62 9.06
CA LEU A 180 -13.89 16.27 8.70
C LEU A 180 -14.65 15.46 7.62
N GLU A 181 -13.94 15.01 6.58
CA GLU A 181 -14.46 14.12 5.55
C GLU A 181 -15.02 12.82 6.16
N PHE A 182 -14.25 12.21 7.07
CA PHE A 182 -14.71 11.04 7.84
C PHE A 182 -15.99 11.30 8.64
N THR A 183 -16.11 12.50 9.22
CA THR A 183 -17.29 12.87 9.99
C THR A 183 -18.52 12.96 9.08
N PHE A 184 -18.39 13.59 7.90
CA PHE A 184 -19.46 13.61 6.91
C PHE A 184 -19.85 12.21 6.44
N TYR A 185 -18.85 11.35 6.23
CA TYR A 185 -19.06 9.95 5.87
C TYR A 185 -19.86 9.20 6.96
N MET A 186 -19.48 9.36 8.22
CA MET A 186 -20.18 8.71 9.34
C MET A 186 -21.62 9.20 9.49
N VAL A 187 -21.87 10.49 9.27
CA VAL A 187 -23.24 11.04 9.24
C VAL A 187 -24.04 10.41 8.10
N TRP A 188 -23.46 10.30 6.91
CA TRP A 188 -24.11 9.65 5.76
C TRP A 188 -24.43 8.18 6.04
N LEU A 189 -23.46 7.41 6.56
CA LEU A 189 -23.63 6.00 6.90
C LEU A 189 -24.71 5.80 7.96
N LEU A 190 -24.67 6.57 9.06
CA LEU A 190 -25.65 6.46 10.14
C LEU A 190 -27.05 6.85 9.66
N ALA A 191 -27.17 7.90 8.85
CA ALA A 191 -28.45 8.30 8.25
C ALA A 191 -29.02 7.17 7.37
N PHE A 192 -28.18 6.55 6.54
CA PHE A 192 -28.59 5.43 5.69
C PHE A 192 -28.98 4.18 6.50
N GLN A 193 -28.26 3.86 7.58
CA GLN A 193 -28.60 2.72 8.43
C GLN A 193 -29.91 2.94 9.20
N VAL A 194 -30.15 4.16 9.69
CA VAL A 194 -31.43 4.51 10.32
C VAL A 194 -32.56 4.38 9.30
N PHE A 195 -32.36 4.85 8.07
CA PHE A 195 -33.32 4.67 6.99
C PHE A 195 -33.63 3.18 6.74
N MET A 196 -32.60 2.34 6.57
CA MET A 196 -32.75 0.91 6.33
C MET A 196 -33.54 0.19 7.43
N LEU A 197 -33.24 0.50 8.70
CA LEU A 197 -33.93 -0.10 9.84
C LEU A 197 -35.40 0.32 9.92
N LEU A 198 -35.71 1.58 9.60
CA LEU A 198 -37.08 2.08 9.64
C LEU A 198 -37.91 1.63 8.42
N PHE A 199 -37.26 1.48 7.27
CA PHE A 199 -37.89 1.04 6.03
C PHE A 199 -38.33 -0.43 6.08
N GLN A 200 -37.60 -1.29 6.81
CA GLN A 200 -37.95 -2.71 6.95
C GLN A 200 -39.34 -2.94 7.56
N ASP A 201 -39.73 -2.08 8.51
CA ASP A 201 -40.98 -2.20 9.26
C ASP A 201 -42.11 -1.32 8.68
N GLU A 202 -41.92 -0.78 7.48
CA GLU A 202 -42.86 0.18 6.90
C GLU A 202 -44.03 -0.50 6.16
N ASP A 203 -45.25 -0.07 6.48
CA ASP A 203 -46.45 -0.49 5.78
C ASP A 203 -46.50 0.14 4.38
N LEU A 204 -46.03 -0.60 3.37
CA LEU A 204 -46.02 -0.28 1.92
C LEU A 204 -47.40 0.13 1.33
N SER A 205 -48.46 0.13 2.13
CA SER A 205 -49.82 0.50 1.74
C SER A 205 -50.18 1.95 2.03
N MET A 206 -49.38 2.66 2.84
CA MET A 206 -49.64 4.05 3.23
C MET A 206 -49.16 5.04 2.16
N THR A 207 -49.84 6.18 2.05
CA THR A 207 -49.42 7.28 1.17
C THR A 207 -48.41 8.19 1.88
N LEU A 208 -47.55 8.89 1.13
CA LEU A 208 -46.49 9.76 1.68
C LEU A 208 -47.03 10.81 2.66
N SER A 209 -48.22 11.37 2.40
CA SER A 209 -48.87 12.30 3.34
C SER A 209 -49.28 11.63 4.66
N GLN A 210 -49.80 10.40 4.63
CA GLN A 210 -50.16 9.64 5.84
C GLN A 210 -48.92 9.15 6.59
N LEU A 211 -47.84 8.89 5.85
CA LEU A 211 -46.55 8.50 6.41
C LEU A 211 -45.93 9.66 7.20
N VAL A 212 -45.93 10.88 6.64
CA VAL A 212 -45.42 12.09 7.31
C VAL A 212 -46.27 12.52 8.52
N GLU A 213 -47.51 12.08 8.63
CA GLU A 213 -48.31 12.28 9.85
C GLU A 213 -47.82 11.42 11.03
N THR A 214 -47.14 10.30 10.75
CA THR A 214 -46.55 9.46 11.79
C THR A 214 -45.14 9.92 12.17
N LYS A 215 -44.82 9.86 13.47
CA LYS A 215 -43.48 10.18 13.96
C LYS A 215 -42.38 9.33 13.31
N ARG A 216 -42.69 8.08 12.97
CA ARG A 216 -41.75 7.17 12.30
C ARG A 216 -41.50 7.59 10.86
N GLY A 217 -42.55 7.85 10.08
CA GLY A 217 -42.42 8.28 8.70
C GLY A 217 -41.67 9.60 8.52
N ILE A 218 -41.83 10.55 9.45
CA ILE A 218 -41.01 11.78 9.48
C ILE A 218 -39.52 11.44 9.60
N ILE A 219 -39.16 10.50 10.48
CA ILE A 219 -37.76 10.11 10.69
C ILE A 219 -37.23 9.36 9.46
N THR A 220 -38.02 8.48 8.85
CA THR A 220 -37.65 7.79 7.61
C THR A 220 -37.32 8.79 6.50
N VAL A 221 -38.24 9.71 6.20
CA VAL A 221 -38.04 10.74 5.15
C VAL A 221 -36.88 11.68 5.50
N ALA A 222 -36.74 12.09 6.76
CA ALA A 222 -35.62 12.94 7.20
C ALA A 222 -34.27 12.21 7.07
N SER A 223 -34.21 10.92 7.42
CA SER A 223 -32.99 10.10 7.32
C SER A 223 -32.60 9.83 5.86
N GLU A 224 -33.58 9.61 4.97
CA GLU A 224 -33.36 9.47 3.53
C GLU A 224 -32.83 10.77 2.91
N ALA A 225 -33.46 11.91 3.23
CA ALA A 225 -33.00 13.22 2.79
C ALA A 225 -31.59 13.53 3.33
N LEU A 226 -31.32 13.22 4.59
CA LEU A 226 -30.00 13.37 5.20
C LEU A 226 -28.95 12.47 4.54
N ALA A 227 -29.32 11.23 4.18
CA ALA A 227 -28.42 10.31 3.48
C ALA A 227 -28.10 10.81 2.06
N LEU A 228 -29.06 11.39 1.34
CA LEU A 228 -28.80 12.02 0.04
C LEU A 228 -27.92 13.26 0.16
N LEU A 229 -28.18 14.12 1.14
CA LEU A 229 -27.34 15.29 1.39
C LEU A 229 -25.92 14.88 1.79
N GLY A 230 -25.78 13.84 2.62
CA GLY A 230 -24.50 13.26 3.04
C GLY A 230 -23.67 12.68 1.88
N MET A 231 -24.32 12.23 0.80
CA MET A 231 -23.66 11.73 -0.41
C MET A 231 -23.04 12.86 -1.26
N THR A 232 -23.59 14.08 -1.20
CA THR A 232 -23.20 15.18 -2.11
C THR A 232 -21.73 15.59 -2.07
N PRO A 233 -21.03 15.66 -0.91
CA PRO A 233 -19.62 16.03 -0.88
C PRO A 233 -18.72 14.98 -1.55
N PHE A 234 -19.09 13.70 -1.47
CA PHE A 234 -18.34 12.61 -2.08
C PHE A 234 -18.50 12.59 -3.60
N ILE A 235 -19.71 12.82 -4.11
CA ILE A 235 -19.91 13.02 -5.55
C ILE A 235 -19.07 14.20 -6.06
N TYR A 236 -19.02 15.30 -5.29
CA TYR A 236 -18.19 16.44 -5.64
C TYR A 236 -16.70 16.08 -5.68
N ILE A 237 -16.20 15.32 -4.70
CA ILE A 237 -14.82 14.79 -4.69
C ILE A 237 -14.54 14.00 -5.97
N GLU A 238 -15.41 13.05 -6.32
CA GLU A 238 -15.24 12.21 -7.52
C GLU A 238 -15.25 13.04 -8.81
N ILE A 239 -16.12 14.05 -8.90
CA ILE A 239 -16.14 14.94 -10.07
C ILE A 239 -14.82 15.71 -10.18
N CYS A 240 -14.30 16.24 -9.06
CA CYS A 240 -13.02 16.94 -9.04
C CYS A 240 -11.86 16.03 -9.45
N THR A 241 -11.81 14.80 -8.95
CA THR A 241 -10.75 13.85 -9.29
C THR A 241 -10.82 13.39 -10.75
N VAL A 242 -12.03 13.17 -11.29
CA VAL A 242 -12.23 12.88 -12.73
C VAL A 242 -11.73 14.02 -13.61
N LEU A 243 -12.00 15.27 -13.22
CA LEU A 243 -11.60 16.45 -14.00
C LEU A 243 -10.08 16.64 -14.04
N GLU A 244 -9.38 16.35 -12.93
CA GLU A 244 -7.93 16.56 -12.82
C GLU A 244 -7.13 15.40 -13.43
N TYR A 245 -7.44 14.15 -13.08
CA TYR A 245 -6.66 12.99 -13.50
C TYR A 245 -7.18 12.34 -14.80
N GLY A 246 -8.40 12.69 -15.22
CA GLY A 246 -9.05 12.16 -16.41
C GLY A 246 -9.73 10.79 -16.19
N PRO A 247 -10.66 10.39 -17.10
CA PRO A 247 -11.52 9.23 -16.91
C PRO A 247 -10.77 7.89 -16.96
N LYS A 248 -9.65 7.81 -17.69
CA LYS A 248 -8.87 6.56 -17.77
C LYS A 248 -8.17 6.22 -16.46
N ARG A 249 -7.64 7.23 -15.76
CA ARG A 249 -6.95 7.06 -14.47
C ARG A 249 -7.94 6.88 -13.33
N TRP A 250 -9.12 7.51 -13.44
CA TRP A 250 -10.19 7.38 -12.47
C TRP A 250 -10.86 5.99 -12.44
N LEU A 251 -10.81 5.20 -13.52
CA LEU A 251 -11.42 3.86 -13.59
C LEU A 251 -10.66 2.81 -12.74
N SER A 252 -10.81 2.92 -11.42
CA SER A 252 -10.39 1.95 -10.42
C SER A 252 -11.57 1.09 -9.98
N ILE A 253 -11.31 -0.13 -9.49
CA ILE A 253 -12.35 -1.01 -8.95
C ILE A 253 -13.08 -0.38 -7.75
N TRP A 254 -12.37 0.46 -7.00
CA TRP A 254 -12.90 1.19 -5.85
C TRP A 254 -13.87 2.28 -6.29
N ASN A 255 -13.47 3.11 -7.25
CA ASN A 255 -14.32 4.18 -7.79
C ASN A 255 -15.56 3.63 -8.52
N LEU A 256 -15.43 2.44 -9.14
CA LEU A 256 -16.58 1.73 -9.70
C LEU A 256 -17.56 1.27 -8.60
N MET A 257 -17.03 0.82 -7.47
CA MET A 257 -17.84 0.46 -6.30
C MET A 257 -18.54 1.69 -5.71
N ASP A 258 -17.86 2.85 -5.64
CA ASP A 258 -18.44 4.11 -5.19
C ASP A 258 -19.53 4.60 -6.16
N LEU A 259 -19.29 4.49 -7.47
CA LEU A 259 -20.33 4.79 -8.47
C LEU A 259 -21.55 3.87 -8.31
N ALA A 260 -21.32 2.59 -8.01
CA ALA A 260 -22.38 1.63 -7.76
C ALA A 260 -23.17 1.96 -6.49
N THR A 261 -22.54 2.42 -5.40
CA THR A 261 -23.24 2.82 -4.17
C THR A 261 -24.09 4.06 -4.41
N TYR A 262 -23.57 5.08 -5.10
CA TYR A 262 -24.34 6.27 -5.45
C TYR A 262 -25.55 5.92 -6.34
N PHE A 263 -25.33 5.08 -7.36
CA PHE A 263 -26.38 4.63 -8.25
C PHE A 263 -27.46 3.86 -7.48
N LEU A 264 -27.09 2.88 -6.65
CA LEU A 264 -28.04 2.10 -5.86
C LEU A 264 -28.81 2.97 -4.88
N GLN A 265 -28.18 3.95 -4.24
CA GLN A 265 -28.86 4.87 -3.32
C GLN A 265 -29.90 5.74 -4.06
N VAL A 266 -29.56 6.26 -5.23
CA VAL A 266 -30.51 7.01 -6.07
C VAL A 266 -31.64 6.09 -6.56
N CYS A 267 -31.34 4.85 -6.94
CA CYS A 267 -32.37 3.87 -7.30
C CYS A 267 -33.32 3.57 -6.14
N ASN A 268 -32.81 3.41 -4.92
CA ASN A 268 -33.64 3.19 -3.72
C ASN A 268 -34.58 4.38 -3.47
N MET A 269 -34.08 5.61 -3.59
CA MET A 269 -34.88 6.83 -3.50
C MET A 269 -35.99 6.88 -4.57
N LEU A 270 -35.64 6.61 -5.82
CA LEU A 270 -36.60 6.58 -6.92
C LEU A 270 -37.67 5.52 -6.69
N LEU A 271 -37.26 4.34 -6.20
CA LEU A 271 -38.18 3.26 -5.92
C LEU A 271 -39.14 3.63 -4.78
N SER A 272 -38.62 4.17 -3.68
CA SER A 272 -39.39 4.73 -2.55
C SER A 272 -40.43 5.76 -3.04
N CYS A 273 -40.01 6.73 -3.85
CA CYS A 273 -40.90 7.71 -4.47
C CYS A 273 -41.97 7.06 -5.38
N CYS A 274 -41.59 6.07 -6.19
CA CYS A 274 -42.51 5.40 -7.11
C CYS A 274 -43.59 4.59 -6.38
N THR A 275 -43.22 3.85 -5.33
CA THR A 275 -44.20 3.13 -4.49
C THR A 275 -45.21 4.09 -3.87
N ASN A 276 -44.75 5.27 -3.46
CA ASN A 276 -45.57 6.27 -2.79
C ASN A 276 -46.48 7.08 -3.74
N HIS A 277 -46.09 7.31 -4.99
CA HIS A 277 -46.87 8.07 -5.97
C HIS A 277 -47.94 7.21 -6.69
N MET A 278 -47.85 5.89 -6.63
CA MET A 278 -48.67 4.97 -7.41
C MET A 278 -49.80 4.30 -6.58
N THR A 279 -50.01 4.74 -5.34
CA THR A 279 -51.14 4.43 -4.45
C THR A 279 -52.37 5.37 -4.56
N PRO A 280 -52.28 6.69 -4.85
CA PRO A 280 -53.46 7.57 -4.82
C PRO A 280 -54.49 7.25 -5.91
N HIS A 281 -54.06 6.80 -7.09
CA HIS A 281 -54.98 6.50 -8.19
C HIS A 281 -55.81 5.23 -7.96
N HIS A 282 -55.28 4.25 -7.22
CA HIS A 282 -55.97 2.97 -7.02
C HIS A 282 -56.90 2.97 -5.80
N GLN A 283 -56.66 3.83 -4.79
CA GLN A 283 -57.61 4.04 -3.69
C GLN A 283 -58.84 4.84 -4.15
N ILE A 284 -58.69 5.80 -5.07
CA ILE A 284 -59.83 6.53 -5.66
C ILE A 284 -60.66 5.62 -6.58
N LEU A 285 -60.03 4.76 -7.38
CA LEU A 285 -60.74 3.74 -8.17
C LEU A 285 -61.40 2.66 -7.31
N ALA A 286 -60.77 2.22 -6.21
CA ALA A 286 -61.39 1.29 -5.25
C ALA A 286 -62.55 1.93 -4.46
N SER A 287 -62.52 3.26 -4.26
CA SER A 287 -63.62 4.02 -3.66
C SER A 287 -64.78 4.23 -4.65
N CYS A 288 -64.48 4.46 -5.93
CA CYS A 288 -65.49 4.57 -6.98
C CYS A 288 -66.17 3.22 -7.30
N ASN A 289 -65.47 2.09 -7.11
CA ASN A 289 -66.02 0.76 -7.38
C ASN A 289 -66.81 0.15 -6.20
N ARG A 290 -67.01 0.90 -5.10
CA ARG A 290 -67.85 0.47 -3.96
C ARG A 290 -69.36 0.66 -4.22
N ARG A 291 -69.79 0.68 -5.48
CA ARG A 291 -71.21 0.68 -5.89
C ARG A 291 -71.66 -0.54 -6.66
N GLU A 292 -70.79 -1.49 -7.01
CA GLU A 292 -71.20 -2.77 -7.58
C GLU A 292 -70.75 -3.96 -6.74
N LYS A 293 -71.75 -4.69 -6.24
CA LYS A 293 -71.62 -5.98 -5.57
C LYS A 293 -71.06 -7.02 -6.54
N LYS A 294 -70.19 -7.88 -6.00
CA LYS A 294 -69.64 -9.15 -6.53
C LYS A 294 -68.40 -9.03 -7.40
N GLU A 295 -67.24 -9.03 -6.75
CA GLU A 295 -66.14 -9.97 -7.06
C GLU A 295 -65.10 -9.92 -5.95
N LYS A 296 -65.02 -10.97 -5.13
CA LYS A 296 -64.09 -11.08 -3.99
C LYS A 296 -62.77 -11.77 -4.34
N THR A 297 -62.49 -12.04 -5.61
CA THR A 297 -61.40 -12.97 -6.00
C THR A 297 -60.27 -12.33 -6.81
N THR A 298 -60.47 -11.14 -7.36
CA THR A 298 -59.50 -10.47 -8.26
C THR A 298 -58.67 -9.37 -7.57
N ALA A 299 -59.13 -8.80 -6.46
CA ALA A 299 -58.38 -7.78 -5.69
C ALA A 299 -57.24 -8.37 -4.84
N VAL A 300 -57.30 -9.65 -4.48
CA VAL A 300 -56.21 -10.34 -3.76
C VAL A 300 -55.05 -10.65 -4.70
N GLY A 301 -55.31 -11.02 -5.96
CA GLY A 301 -54.29 -11.37 -6.94
C GLY A 301 -53.38 -10.22 -7.36
N VAL A 302 -53.91 -8.99 -7.47
CA VAL A 302 -53.15 -7.80 -7.91
C VAL A 302 -52.30 -7.21 -6.78
N ASN A 303 -52.77 -7.26 -5.53
CA ASN A 303 -51.96 -6.85 -4.38
C ASN A 303 -50.86 -7.86 -4.05
N LEU A 304 -51.11 -9.16 -4.27
CA LEU A 304 -50.09 -10.20 -4.10
C LEU A 304 -48.99 -10.08 -5.17
N THR A 305 -49.35 -9.85 -6.44
CA THR A 305 -48.35 -9.66 -7.51
C THR A 305 -47.56 -8.35 -7.37
N ARG A 306 -48.15 -7.27 -6.85
CA ARG A 306 -47.43 -6.00 -6.62
C ARG A 306 -46.51 -6.05 -5.39
N SER A 307 -46.90 -6.77 -4.34
CA SER A 307 -46.08 -7.05 -3.15
C SER A 307 -44.88 -7.96 -3.47
N THR A 308 -45.03 -8.93 -4.37
CA THR A 308 -43.96 -9.89 -4.70
C THR A 308 -43.00 -9.37 -5.78
N ILE A 309 -43.47 -8.54 -6.73
CA ILE A 309 -42.64 -8.07 -7.86
C ILE A 309 -41.86 -6.78 -7.54
N LEU A 310 -42.35 -5.89 -6.66
CA LEU A 310 -41.59 -4.69 -6.25
C LEU A 310 -40.89 -4.82 -4.89
N GLY A 311 -41.42 -5.59 -3.92
CA GLY A 311 -40.84 -5.66 -2.57
C GLY A 311 -39.54 -6.48 -2.49
N CYS A 312 -39.45 -7.58 -3.23
CA CYS A 312 -38.31 -8.50 -3.17
C CYS A 312 -37.02 -7.94 -3.80
N PRO A 313 -37.03 -7.31 -5.00
CA PRO A 313 -35.83 -6.69 -5.56
C PRO A 313 -35.43 -5.41 -4.84
N ALA A 314 -36.39 -4.67 -4.25
CA ALA A 314 -36.11 -3.49 -3.42
C ALA A 314 -35.28 -3.84 -2.19
N ALA A 315 -35.74 -4.83 -1.42
CA ALA A 315 -35.06 -5.28 -0.21
C ALA A 315 -33.68 -5.87 -0.53
N ALA A 316 -33.55 -6.61 -1.63
CA ALA A 316 -32.26 -7.13 -2.09
C ALA A 316 -31.30 -6.01 -2.52
N ALA A 317 -31.77 -5.03 -3.31
CA ALA A 317 -30.96 -3.89 -3.73
C ALA A 317 -30.54 -3.02 -2.54
N ALA A 318 -31.42 -2.81 -1.58
CA ALA A 318 -31.16 -2.07 -0.36
C ALA A 318 -30.18 -2.82 0.57
N ALA A 319 -30.30 -4.14 0.69
CA ALA A 319 -29.33 -4.98 1.41
C ALA A 319 -27.95 -4.95 0.76
N VAL A 320 -27.88 -5.05 -0.57
CA VAL A 320 -26.61 -4.92 -1.32
C VAL A 320 -26.02 -3.53 -1.13
N ALA A 321 -26.84 -2.47 -1.22
CA ALA A 321 -26.39 -1.11 -0.96
C ALA A 321 -25.86 -0.93 0.47
N ALA A 322 -26.53 -1.53 1.47
CA ALA A 322 -26.08 -1.50 2.87
C ALA A 322 -24.75 -2.23 3.08
N VAL A 323 -24.57 -3.39 2.44
CA VAL A 323 -23.30 -4.13 2.48
C VAL A 323 -22.21 -3.34 1.78
N LEU A 324 -22.47 -2.77 0.60
CA LEU A 324 -21.50 -1.96 -0.11
C LEU A 324 -21.13 -0.69 0.67
N LEU A 325 -22.10 -0.02 1.29
CA LEU A 325 -21.85 1.11 2.20
C LEU A 325 -21.06 0.68 3.44
N ALA A 326 -21.31 -0.49 4.01
CA ALA A 326 -20.53 -1.00 5.14
C ALA A 326 -19.09 -1.36 4.72
N VAL A 327 -18.90 -1.92 3.53
CA VAL A 327 -17.58 -2.21 2.95
C VAL A 327 -16.85 -0.90 2.62
N MET A 328 -17.55 0.09 2.08
CA MET A 328 -17.02 1.45 1.87
C MET A 328 -16.67 2.11 3.20
N ALA A 329 -17.45 1.85 4.25
CA ALA A 329 -17.19 2.38 5.58
C ALA A 329 -15.90 1.79 6.12
N LEU A 330 -15.71 0.48 5.95
CA LEU A 330 -14.45 -0.17 6.29
C LEU A 330 -13.28 0.41 5.49
N TYR A 331 -13.46 0.65 4.19
CA TYR A 331 -12.44 1.25 3.32
C TYR A 331 -12.07 2.68 3.77
N MET A 332 -13.05 3.55 4.00
CA MET A 332 -12.85 4.93 4.45
C MET A 332 -12.31 4.99 5.88
N LEU A 333 -12.77 4.10 6.76
CA LEU A 333 -12.23 3.92 8.11
C LEU A 333 -10.75 3.53 8.04
N CYS A 334 -10.41 2.58 7.16
CA CYS A 334 -9.03 2.23 6.88
C CYS A 334 -8.25 3.43 6.32
N ARG A 335 -8.79 4.20 5.38
CA ARG A 335 -8.18 5.41 4.80
C ARG A 335 -7.92 6.51 5.83
N VAL A 336 -8.83 6.72 6.77
CA VAL A 336 -8.74 7.75 7.82
C VAL A 336 -7.85 7.31 8.99
N PHE A 337 -7.70 5.99 9.21
CA PHE A 337 -6.72 5.44 10.15
C PHE A 337 -5.38 5.09 9.51
N GLN A 338 -5.25 5.08 8.18
CA GLN A 338 -3.96 5.02 7.47
C GLN A 338 -2.95 6.06 7.98
N PRO A 339 -3.30 7.29 8.39
CA PRO A 339 -2.43 8.21 9.15
C PRO A 339 -1.72 7.65 10.38
N THR A 340 -2.30 6.62 10.96
CA THR A 340 -1.95 6.04 12.25
C THR A 340 -1.64 4.57 12.03
N LYS A 341 -0.46 4.37 11.43
CA LYS A 341 0.42 3.20 11.56
C LYS A 341 0.24 2.02 10.61
N ASN A 342 -0.87 1.83 9.90
CA ASN A 342 -1.02 0.63 9.06
C ASN A 342 -1.59 0.97 7.67
N ALA A 343 -0.80 0.74 6.60
CA ALA A 343 -1.28 0.71 5.21
C ALA A 343 -2.03 -0.59 4.90
N PHE A 344 -3.01 -0.94 5.76
CA PHE A 344 -3.60 -2.27 5.80
C PHE A 344 -4.26 -2.69 4.49
N VAL A 345 -4.98 -1.77 3.84
CA VAL A 345 -5.72 -2.06 2.59
C VAL A 345 -4.75 -2.31 1.43
N ASP A 346 -3.69 -1.52 1.31
CA ASP A 346 -2.68 -1.69 0.26
C ASP A 346 -1.87 -2.97 0.48
N THR A 347 -1.59 -3.29 1.75
CA THR A 347 -0.99 -4.56 2.12
C THR A 347 -1.90 -5.73 1.79
N LEU A 348 -3.19 -5.65 2.12
CA LEU A 348 -4.16 -6.68 1.80
C LEU A 348 -4.27 -6.87 0.27
N ARG A 349 -4.31 -5.78 -0.50
CA ARG A 349 -4.35 -5.83 -1.97
C ARG A 349 -3.10 -6.51 -2.54
N SER A 350 -1.92 -6.18 -2.02
CA SER A 350 -0.65 -6.80 -2.43
C SER A 350 -0.65 -8.29 -2.11
N VAL A 351 -1.05 -8.68 -0.89
CA VAL A 351 -1.12 -10.08 -0.47
C VAL A 351 -2.12 -10.87 -1.33
N VAL A 352 -3.31 -10.31 -1.59
CA VAL A 352 -4.32 -10.92 -2.48
C VAL A 352 -3.77 -11.08 -3.90
N ALA A 353 -3.03 -10.10 -4.41
CA ALA A 353 -2.42 -10.18 -5.73
C ALA A 353 -1.37 -11.31 -5.85
N ASP A 354 -0.64 -11.58 -4.76
CA ASP A 354 0.33 -12.68 -4.69
C ASP A 354 -0.37 -14.04 -4.61
N VAL A 355 -1.46 -14.16 -3.84
CA VAL A 355 -2.19 -15.44 -3.66
C VAL A 355 -3.28 -15.70 -4.70
N LYS A 356 -3.59 -14.77 -5.61
CA LYS A 356 -4.74 -14.87 -6.54
C LYS A 356 -4.74 -16.15 -7.40
N TRP A 357 -3.57 -16.59 -7.85
CA TRP A 357 -3.44 -17.79 -8.68
C TRP A 357 -3.69 -19.06 -7.86
N PHE A 358 -3.24 -19.04 -6.60
CA PHE A 358 -3.51 -20.11 -5.66
C PHE A 358 -5.01 -20.17 -5.30
N LEU A 359 -5.66 -19.03 -5.06
CA LEU A 359 -7.11 -18.96 -4.83
C LEU A 359 -7.91 -19.46 -6.04
N LEU A 360 -7.49 -19.12 -7.26
CA LEU A 360 -8.10 -19.65 -8.48
C LEU A 360 -7.98 -21.19 -8.54
N PHE A 361 -6.80 -21.72 -8.21
CA PHE A 361 -6.56 -23.16 -8.18
C PHE A 361 -7.39 -23.87 -7.09
N LEU A 362 -7.56 -23.25 -5.93
CA LEU A 362 -8.43 -23.72 -4.86
C LEU A 362 -9.89 -23.82 -5.34
N VAL A 363 -10.42 -22.75 -5.94
CA VAL A 363 -11.80 -22.72 -6.47
C VAL A 363 -12.01 -23.77 -7.57
N LEU A 364 -11.04 -23.95 -8.47
CA LEU A 364 -11.08 -24.98 -9.51
C LEU A 364 -11.11 -26.39 -8.91
N THR A 365 -10.30 -26.65 -7.89
CA THR A 365 -10.29 -27.94 -7.20
C THR A 365 -11.63 -28.21 -6.52
N MET A 366 -12.17 -27.21 -5.81
CA MET A 366 -13.49 -27.30 -5.19
C MET A 366 -14.59 -27.59 -6.21
N TRP A 367 -14.55 -26.93 -7.38
CA TRP A 367 -15.51 -27.19 -8.45
C TRP A 367 -15.44 -28.64 -8.96
N GLY A 368 -14.23 -29.19 -9.10
CA GLY A 368 -14.02 -30.59 -9.48
C GLY A 368 -14.62 -31.58 -8.47
N PHE A 369 -14.35 -31.39 -7.18
CA PHE A 369 -14.92 -32.23 -6.12
C PHE A 369 -16.44 -32.04 -5.97
N ALA A 370 -16.96 -30.81 -6.10
CA ALA A 370 -18.39 -30.53 -6.10
C ALA A 370 -19.12 -31.28 -7.22
N GLY A 371 -18.54 -31.33 -8.42
CA GLY A 371 -19.07 -32.12 -9.53
C GLY A 371 -19.05 -33.63 -9.25
N ALA A 372 -17.97 -34.13 -8.63
CA ALA A 372 -17.87 -35.55 -8.26
C ALA A 372 -18.93 -35.96 -7.23
N PHE A 373 -19.13 -35.16 -6.17
CA PHE A 373 -20.18 -35.41 -5.18
C PHE A 373 -21.59 -35.25 -5.75
N TYR A 374 -21.81 -34.26 -6.63
CA TYR A 374 -23.11 -34.09 -7.29
C TYR A 374 -23.50 -35.32 -8.11
N ILE A 375 -22.54 -35.98 -8.78
CA ILE A 375 -22.78 -37.23 -9.49
C ILE A 375 -23.00 -38.39 -8.51
N LEU A 376 -22.19 -38.47 -7.46
CA LEU A 376 -22.25 -39.56 -6.49
C LEU A 376 -23.59 -39.60 -5.73
N PHE A 377 -24.13 -38.43 -5.36
CA PHE A 377 -25.39 -38.31 -4.63
C PHE A 377 -26.63 -38.23 -5.52
N ARG A 378 -26.50 -38.42 -6.84
CA ARG A 378 -27.61 -38.25 -7.78
C ARG A 378 -28.86 -39.06 -7.42
N GLU A 379 -28.69 -40.27 -6.91
CA GLU A 379 -29.81 -41.16 -6.53
C GLU A 379 -30.40 -40.79 -5.17
N ASP A 380 -29.59 -40.25 -4.26
CA ASP A 380 -29.99 -39.88 -2.90
C ASP A 380 -30.67 -38.49 -2.84
N GLN A 381 -30.65 -37.72 -3.92
CA GLN A 381 -31.27 -36.38 -4.01
C GLN A 381 -32.76 -36.37 -3.62
N GLN A 382 -33.50 -37.47 -3.84
CA GLN A 382 -34.91 -37.58 -3.46
C GLN A 382 -35.08 -37.75 -1.94
N GLN A 383 -34.12 -38.39 -1.27
CA GLN A 383 -34.14 -38.63 0.17
C GLN A 383 -33.71 -37.37 0.96
N PHE A 384 -32.73 -36.61 0.44
CA PHE A 384 -32.29 -35.33 1.02
C PHE A 384 -33.37 -34.23 0.97
N GLN A 385 -34.28 -34.25 -0.01
CA GLN A 385 -35.41 -33.30 -0.07
C GLN A 385 -36.37 -33.40 1.13
N VAL A 386 -36.45 -34.55 1.80
CA VAL A 386 -37.35 -34.78 2.95
C VAL A 386 -36.76 -34.21 4.26
N THR A 387 -35.43 -34.14 4.38
CA THR A 387 -34.73 -33.72 5.61
C THR A 387 -34.48 -32.20 5.67
N SER A 388 -35.00 -31.42 4.72
CA SER A 388 -34.79 -29.96 4.63
C SER A 388 -33.32 -29.52 4.45
N SER A 389 -32.38 -30.44 4.23
CA SER A 389 -31.01 -30.13 3.85
C SER A 389 -30.91 -30.07 2.32
N LEU A 390 -30.78 -28.87 1.75
CA LEU A 390 -30.60 -28.62 0.31
C LEU A 390 -29.22 -29.05 -0.21
N GLU A 391 -28.47 -29.81 0.57
CA GLU A 391 -27.09 -30.23 0.33
C GLU A 391 -27.03 -31.11 -0.93
N PHE A 392 -26.10 -30.81 -1.84
CA PHE A 392 -25.88 -31.55 -3.09
C PHE A 392 -27.07 -31.65 -4.07
N SER A 393 -28.18 -30.94 -3.82
CA SER A 393 -29.39 -30.96 -4.66
C SER A 393 -29.16 -30.42 -6.08
N THR A 394 -28.31 -29.40 -6.19
CA THR A 394 -27.88 -28.80 -7.46
C THR A 394 -26.38 -28.60 -7.42
N ILE A 395 -25.75 -28.44 -8.59
CA ILE A 395 -24.31 -28.20 -8.68
C ILE A 395 -23.87 -26.97 -7.86
N TRP A 396 -24.70 -25.94 -7.78
CA TRP A 396 -24.43 -24.74 -6.98
C TRP A 396 -24.46 -25.03 -5.48
N HIS A 397 -25.47 -25.78 -5.03
CA HIS A 397 -25.55 -26.19 -3.63
C HIS A 397 -24.42 -27.15 -3.27
N ALA A 398 -24.04 -28.07 -4.16
CA ALA A 398 -22.87 -28.93 -3.97
C ALA A 398 -21.58 -28.11 -3.79
N TRP A 399 -21.38 -27.07 -4.60
CA TRP A 399 -20.24 -26.16 -4.47
C TRP A 399 -20.27 -25.37 -3.16
N LEU A 400 -21.43 -24.85 -2.75
CA LEU A 400 -21.60 -24.16 -1.46
C LEU A 400 -21.37 -25.11 -0.27
N THR A 401 -21.83 -26.36 -0.34
CA THR A 401 -21.59 -27.36 0.69
C THR A 401 -20.09 -27.68 0.80
N MET A 402 -19.39 -27.81 -0.34
CA MET A 402 -17.92 -27.95 -0.34
C MET A 402 -17.22 -26.74 0.29
N PHE A 403 -17.65 -25.52 -0.03
CA PHE A 403 -17.14 -24.30 0.60
C PHE A 403 -17.39 -24.28 2.12
N ASN A 404 -18.57 -24.70 2.54
CA ASN A 404 -18.90 -24.79 3.95
C ASN A 404 -17.97 -25.75 4.69
N PHE A 405 -17.67 -26.92 4.12
CA PHE A 405 -16.73 -27.88 4.71
C PHE A 405 -15.30 -27.37 4.83
N MET A 406 -14.87 -26.48 3.95
CA MET A 406 -13.57 -25.82 4.07
C MET A 406 -13.49 -24.89 5.29
N VAL A 407 -14.59 -24.23 5.68
CA VAL A 407 -14.58 -23.12 6.67
C VAL A 407 -15.18 -23.51 8.02
N SER A 408 -16.36 -24.13 8.04
CA SER A 408 -17.21 -24.28 9.24
C SER A 408 -17.10 -25.66 9.92
N GLY A 409 -16.28 -26.56 9.38
CA GLY A 409 -16.16 -27.94 9.85
C GLY A 409 -17.09 -28.93 9.13
N PHE A 410 -16.91 -30.21 9.41
CA PHE A 410 -17.47 -31.32 8.63
C PHE A 410 -18.44 -32.18 9.46
N GLU A 411 -19.60 -32.50 8.89
CA GLU A 411 -20.55 -33.45 9.47
C GLU A 411 -20.56 -34.75 8.67
N PHE A 412 -20.14 -35.86 9.30
CA PHE A 412 -20.05 -37.16 8.63
C PHE A 412 -21.41 -37.83 8.38
N GLY A 413 -22.47 -37.40 9.05
CA GLY A 413 -23.78 -38.06 9.04
C GLY A 413 -24.33 -38.29 7.63
N ILE A 414 -24.23 -37.27 6.78
CA ILE A 414 -24.77 -37.30 5.41
C ILE A 414 -24.04 -38.27 4.48
N PHE A 415 -22.80 -38.66 4.80
CA PHE A 415 -21.99 -39.56 3.97
C PHE A 415 -22.19 -41.03 4.33
N TYR A 416 -22.65 -41.31 5.56
CA TYR A 416 -22.98 -42.68 5.98
C TYR A 416 -24.34 -43.15 5.46
N ASP A 417 -25.28 -42.23 5.26
CA ASP A 417 -26.66 -42.54 4.85
C ASP A 417 -26.84 -42.66 3.33
N CYS A 418 -25.76 -42.59 2.56
CA CYS A 418 -25.81 -42.59 1.10
C CYS A 418 -25.77 -44.00 0.50
N HIS A 419 -26.20 -44.14 -0.76
CA HIS A 419 -26.24 -45.44 -1.43
C HIS A 419 -24.86 -46.11 -1.54
N ASN A 420 -23.79 -45.31 -1.68
CA ASN A 420 -22.41 -45.76 -1.83
C ASN A 420 -21.50 -45.12 -0.76
N PRO A 421 -21.59 -45.56 0.51
CA PRO A 421 -20.90 -44.91 1.63
C PRO A 421 -19.37 -45.01 1.50
N GLU A 422 -18.85 -46.12 1.00
CA GLU A 422 -17.40 -46.33 0.85
C GLU A 422 -16.76 -45.34 -0.13
N ALA A 423 -17.43 -45.08 -1.27
CA ALA A 423 -16.95 -44.12 -2.26
C ALA A 423 -17.04 -42.68 -1.75
N ALA A 424 -18.15 -42.36 -1.06
CA ALA A 424 -18.39 -41.06 -0.45
C ALA A 424 -17.34 -40.72 0.63
N ILE A 425 -17.08 -41.66 1.53
CA ILE A 425 -16.08 -41.51 2.60
C ILE A 425 -14.67 -41.39 2.01
N CYS A 426 -14.31 -42.21 1.02
CA CYS A 426 -13.00 -42.14 0.38
C CYS A 426 -12.77 -40.76 -0.28
N LEU A 427 -13.75 -40.29 -1.04
CA LEU A 427 -13.66 -39.03 -1.77
C LEU A 427 -13.62 -37.81 -0.83
N VAL A 428 -14.32 -37.88 0.30
CA VAL A 428 -14.34 -36.79 1.28
C VAL A 428 -13.09 -36.75 2.15
N VAL A 429 -12.54 -37.89 2.52
CA VAL A 429 -11.23 -37.96 3.20
C VAL A 429 -10.14 -37.39 2.29
N LEU A 430 -10.17 -37.73 0.99
CA LEU A 430 -9.27 -37.16 0.00
C LEU A 430 -9.44 -35.64 -0.12
N TYR A 431 -10.68 -35.15 -0.18
CA TYR A 431 -10.97 -33.72 -0.23
C TYR A 431 -10.44 -32.99 1.02
N MET A 432 -10.69 -33.52 2.22
CA MET A 432 -10.22 -32.93 3.47
C MET A 432 -8.69 -32.92 3.56
N PHE A 433 -8.03 -33.99 3.11
CA PHE A 433 -6.58 -34.03 3.04
C PHE A 433 -6.02 -32.96 2.08
N VAL A 434 -6.57 -32.87 0.86
CA VAL A 434 -6.09 -31.90 -0.14
C VAL A 434 -6.39 -30.46 0.28
N VAL A 435 -7.63 -30.15 0.67
CA VAL A 435 -8.04 -28.77 0.94
C VAL A 435 -7.65 -28.29 2.33
N ALA A 436 -7.99 -29.06 3.38
CA ALA A 436 -7.74 -28.62 4.76
C ALA A 436 -6.28 -28.84 5.18
N VAL A 437 -5.67 -29.97 4.82
CA VAL A 437 -4.29 -30.28 5.25
C VAL A 437 -3.25 -29.66 4.32
N ILE A 438 -3.42 -29.74 3.00
CA ILE A 438 -2.42 -29.20 2.06
C ILE A 438 -2.69 -27.72 1.76
N PHE A 439 -3.86 -27.38 1.19
CA PHE A 439 -4.09 -26.04 0.65
C PHE A 439 -4.24 -24.96 1.73
N LEU A 440 -4.95 -25.21 2.82
CA LEU A 440 -5.10 -24.20 3.88
C LEU A 440 -3.75 -23.88 4.54
N ASN A 441 -2.92 -24.89 4.80
CA ASN A 441 -1.59 -24.71 5.37
C ASN A 441 -0.63 -24.01 4.40
N LEU A 442 -0.68 -24.35 3.10
CA LEU A 442 0.10 -23.67 2.07
C LEU A 442 -0.32 -22.20 1.93
N LEU A 443 -1.63 -21.91 1.98
CA LEU A 443 -2.16 -20.55 1.90
C LEU A 443 -1.64 -19.69 3.04
N VAL A 444 -1.69 -20.18 4.28
CA VAL A 444 -1.18 -19.47 5.46
C VAL A 444 0.33 -19.22 5.32
N GLY A 445 1.09 -20.20 4.80
CA GLY A 445 2.52 -20.05 4.54
C GLY A 445 2.83 -18.94 3.54
N ILE A 446 2.18 -18.95 2.37
CA ILE A 446 2.37 -17.91 1.34
C ILE A 446 1.91 -16.55 1.87
N MET A 447 0.77 -16.50 2.56
CA MET A 447 0.24 -15.26 3.13
C MET A 447 1.21 -14.64 4.15
N THR A 448 1.88 -15.47 4.96
CA THR A 448 2.86 -15.00 5.95
C THR A 448 4.10 -14.38 5.28
N ASP A 449 4.63 -15.03 4.23
CA ASP A 449 5.79 -14.53 3.47
C ASP A 449 5.47 -13.25 2.69
N SER A 450 4.30 -13.19 2.03
CA SER A 450 3.84 -11.96 1.36
C SER A 450 3.63 -10.83 2.37
N TRP A 451 3.05 -11.12 3.55
CA TRP A 451 2.86 -10.11 4.59
C TRP A 451 4.19 -9.56 5.11
N SER A 452 5.20 -10.40 5.36
CA SER A 452 6.52 -9.92 5.80
C SER A 452 7.19 -9.03 4.76
N LYS A 453 7.17 -9.43 3.47
CA LYS A 453 7.74 -8.63 2.38
C LYS A 453 7.10 -7.25 2.24
N VAL A 454 5.79 -7.16 2.45
CA VAL A 454 5.10 -5.88 2.40
C VAL A 454 5.44 -5.02 3.62
N LYS A 455 5.59 -5.63 4.79
CA LYS A 455 5.94 -4.93 6.03
C LYS A 455 7.32 -4.27 5.96
N ASP A 456 8.27 -4.88 5.26
CA ASP A 456 9.62 -4.31 5.10
C ASP A 456 9.62 -2.93 4.42
N ASN A 457 8.64 -2.67 3.54
CA ASN A 457 8.49 -1.39 2.82
C ASN A 457 7.38 -0.49 3.39
N GLU A 458 6.89 -0.75 4.61
CA GLU A 458 5.74 -0.07 5.19
C GLU A 458 5.97 1.45 5.34
N GLY A 459 7.19 1.87 5.72
CA GLY A 459 7.52 3.29 5.91
C GLY A 459 7.38 4.14 4.65
N LEU A 460 7.96 3.65 3.54
CA LEU A 460 7.87 4.33 2.25
C LEU A 460 6.45 4.26 1.67
N ARG A 461 5.72 3.17 1.90
CA ARG A 461 4.29 3.05 1.54
C ARG A 461 3.42 4.04 2.29
N PHE A 462 3.69 4.20 3.57
CA PHE A 462 2.99 5.17 4.40
C PHE A 462 3.25 6.62 3.96
N LEU A 463 4.48 6.98 3.62
CA LEU A 463 4.81 8.31 3.10
C LEU A 463 4.16 8.57 1.74
N CYS A 464 4.16 7.57 0.85
CA CYS A 464 3.52 7.64 -0.45
C CYS A 464 2.00 7.81 -0.32
N SER A 465 1.34 6.99 0.51
CA SER A 465 -0.10 7.09 0.79
C SER A 465 -0.49 8.46 1.39
N LYS A 466 0.31 8.99 2.33
CA LYS A 466 0.12 10.37 2.81
C LYS A 466 0.19 11.39 1.70
N ALA A 467 1.16 11.24 0.79
CA ALA A 467 1.33 12.15 -0.33
C ALA A 467 0.11 12.12 -1.26
N GLU A 468 -0.39 10.94 -1.60
CA GLU A 468 -1.60 10.76 -2.41
C GLU A 468 -2.83 11.42 -1.75
N VAL A 469 -3.05 11.18 -0.46
CA VAL A 469 -4.18 11.78 0.27
C VAL A 469 -4.07 13.31 0.32
N ILE A 470 -2.86 13.84 0.51
CA ILE A 470 -2.62 15.30 0.49
C ILE A 470 -2.97 15.88 -0.88
N ASP A 471 -2.53 15.24 -1.96
CA ASP A 471 -2.77 15.67 -3.34
C ASP A 471 -4.26 15.64 -3.71
N GLU A 472 -4.96 14.58 -3.31
CA GLU A 472 -6.41 14.45 -3.51
C GLU A 472 -7.18 15.55 -2.76
N ILE A 473 -6.85 15.78 -1.48
CA ILE A 473 -7.49 16.86 -0.71
C ILE A 473 -7.16 18.23 -1.33
N GLU A 474 -5.93 18.47 -1.79
CA GLU A 474 -5.57 19.73 -2.47
C GLU A 474 -6.40 19.95 -3.74
N THR A 475 -6.68 18.89 -4.49
CA THR A 475 -7.50 18.95 -5.70
C THR A 475 -8.96 19.29 -5.37
N VAL A 476 -9.49 18.74 -4.28
CA VAL A 476 -10.90 18.92 -3.86
C VAL A 476 -11.15 20.28 -3.23
N VAL A 477 -10.19 20.83 -2.48
CA VAL A 477 -10.40 22.05 -1.70
C VAL A 477 -10.70 23.24 -2.64
N PRO A 478 -11.86 23.91 -2.47
CA PRO A 478 -12.21 25.04 -3.32
C PRO A 478 -11.24 26.21 -3.19
N TRP A 479 -11.08 26.97 -4.26
CA TRP A 479 -10.16 28.11 -4.33
C TRP A 479 -10.37 29.13 -3.20
N TRP A 480 -11.61 29.39 -2.79
CA TRP A 480 -11.91 30.34 -1.71
C TRP A 480 -11.37 29.89 -0.34
N VAL A 481 -11.31 28.58 -0.08
CA VAL A 481 -10.73 28.04 1.15
C VAL A 481 -9.21 28.15 1.11
N LYS A 482 -8.60 27.86 -0.05
CA LYS A 482 -7.16 28.06 -0.30
C LYS A 482 -6.77 29.53 -0.09
N SER A 483 -7.52 30.47 -0.67
CA SER A 483 -7.26 31.92 -0.56
C SER A 483 -7.42 32.48 0.86
N ARG A 484 -8.30 31.88 1.68
CA ARG A 484 -8.53 32.32 3.07
C ARG A 484 -7.39 31.91 4.01
N ASN A 485 -6.62 30.89 3.66
CA ASN A 485 -5.56 30.34 4.50
C ASN A 485 -4.19 30.36 3.79
N PRO A 486 -3.58 31.53 3.59
CA PRO A 486 -2.28 31.65 2.93
C PRO A 486 -1.15 30.92 3.69
N GLU A 487 -1.33 30.67 5.00
CA GLU A 487 -0.37 29.94 5.83
C GLU A 487 -0.22 28.45 5.48
N TRP A 488 -1.13 27.89 4.66
CA TRP A 488 -1.03 26.50 4.21
C TRP A 488 0.10 26.30 3.19
N TYR A 489 0.51 27.37 2.51
CA TYR A 489 1.45 27.35 1.40
C TYR A 489 2.61 28.35 1.61
N PRO A 490 3.51 28.10 2.59
CA PRO A 490 4.68 28.94 2.83
C PRO A 490 5.72 28.80 1.71
N ALA A 491 6.53 29.84 1.49
CA ALA A 491 7.60 29.81 0.49
C ALA A 491 8.75 28.87 0.85
N TYR A 492 9.09 28.71 2.14
CA TYR A 492 10.15 27.83 2.64
C TYR A 492 9.67 27.00 3.83
N ILE A 493 10.18 25.77 3.93
CA ILE A 493 9.95 24.87 5.06
C ILE A 493 11.25 24.69 5.82
N HIS A 494 11.18 24.93 7.12
CA HIS A 494 12.23 24.71 8.11
C HIS A 494 11.90 23.43 8.87
N VAL A 495 12.93 22.65 9.16
CA VAL A 495 12.82 21.32 9.76
C VAL A 495 13.79 21.21 10.92
N LEU A 496 13.33 20.63 12.02
CA LEU A 496 14.16 20.33 13.18
C LEU A 496 14.24 18.80 13.33
N LYS A 497 15.46 18.27 13.31
CA LYS A 497 15.76 16.85 13.51
C LYS A 497 16.64 16.67 14.75
N VAL A 498 16.59 15.51 15.38
CA VAL A 498 17.52 15.15 16.46
C VAL A 498 18.83 14.67 15.83
N ASN A 499 19.96 15.15 16.33
CA ASN A 499 21.27 14.65 15.90
C ASN A 499 21.42 13.19 16.39
N PRO A 500 21.64 12.21 15.50
CA PRO A 500 21.76 10.80 15.85
C PRO A 500 22.90 10.51 16.85
N GLU A 501 23.97 11.32 16.87
CA GLU A 501 25.10 11.11 17.78
C GLU A 501 24.82 11.51 19.24
N SER A 502 23.79 12.33 19.46
CA SER A 502 23.51 12.95 20.77
C SER A 502 22.36 12.31 21.54
N ALA A 503 21.64 11.37 20.94
CA ALA A 503 20.50 10.70 21.57
C ALA A 503 20.76 9.20 21.74
N ASP A 504 20.39 8.67 22.90
CA ASP A 504 20.66 7.28 23.30
C ASP A 504 20.14 6.27 22.26
N GLU A 505 20.96 5.26 21.95
CA GLU A 505 20.66 4.22 20.93
C GLU A 505 19.27 3.58 21.11
N VAL A 506 18.84 3.38 22.36
CA VAL A 506 17.54 2.77 22.69
C VAL A 506 16.36 3.66 22.30
N GLU A 507 16.48 4.98 22.45
CA GLU A 507 15.41 5.91 22.09
C GLU A 507 15.40 6.17 20.57
N MET A 508 16.59 6.15 19.96
CA MET A 508 16.82 6.24 18.51
C MET A 508 16.15 5.08 17.75
N ASP A 509 16.43 3.82 18.12
CA ASP A 509 15.82 2.64 17.48
C ASP A 509 14.29 2.64 17.61
N SER A 510 13.76 3.12 18.75
CA SER A 510 12.31 3.28 18.94
C SER A 510 11.71 4.37 18.06
N MET A 511 12.46 5.44 17.75
CA MET A 511 12.00 6.54 16.90
C MET A 511 12.07 6.15 15.42
N TRP A 512 13.18 5.58 14.95
CA TRP A 512 13.37 5.22 13.55
C TRP A 512 12.55 4.02 13.10
N SER A 513 12.41 2.98 13.95
CA SER A 513 11.50 1.87 13.67
C SER A 513 10.04 2.31 13.50
N ARG A 514 9.65 3.44 14.10
CA ARG A 514 8.29 4.01 14.02
C ARG A 514 8.09 5.00 12.87
N ILE A 515 9.17 5.59 12.36
CA ILE A 515 9.16 6.40 11.13
C ILE A 515 9.12 5.49 9.89
N GLY A 516 9.22 4.17 10.08
CA GLY A 516 9.28 3.19 9.00
C GLY A 516 10.64 3.18 8.30
N GLY A 517 11.65 3.79 8.92
CA GLY A 517 13.03 3.55 8.61
C GLY A 517 13.47 2.31 9.38
N ASN A 518 13.27 1.13 8.78
CA ASN A 518 14.37 0.17 8.93
C ASN A 518 15.62 0.88 8.44
N ARG A 519 16.75 0.58 9.09
CA ARG A 519 18.11 1.09 8.85
C ARG A 519 18.60 0.77 7.43
N GLU A 520 17.86 1.18 6.40
CA GLU A 520 18.18 0.98 4.98
C GLU A 520 18.77 2.24 4.34
N GLU A 521 18.88 3.36 5.07
CA GLU A 521 19.87 4.40 4.73
C GLU A 521 21.32 3.90 4.93
N SER A 522 21.51 2.75 5.59
CA SER A 522 22.75 1.97 5.55
C SER A 522 22.88 1.14 4.28
N ILE A 523 21.80 0.78 3.57
CA ILE A 523 21.87 -0.15 2.43
C ILE A 523 22.43 0.50 1.17
N LEU A 524 22.32 1.82 1.01
CA LEU A 524 22.94 2.51 -0.13
C LEU A 524 24.45 2.64 0.05
N ASP A 525 24.91 2.97 1.28
CA ASP A 525 26.33 3.01 1.60
C ASP A 525 26.92 1.59 1.70
N ASP A 526 26.17 0.63 2.26
CA ASP A 526 26.51 -0.80 2.30
C ASP A 526 26.50 -1.42 0.91
N LYS A 527 25.62 -1.01 -0.04
CA LYS A 527 25.71 -1.49 -1.44
C LYS A 527 26.96 -0.97 -2.10
N THR A 528 27.30 0.31 -1.91
CA THR A 528 28.56 0.84 -2.44
C THR A 528 29.77 0.19 -1.78
N GLU A 529 29.74 -0.04 -0.47
CA GLU A 529 30.79 -0.72 0.28
C GLU A 529 30.88 -2.21 -0.09
N TRP A 530 29.75 -2.91 -0.27
CA TRP A 530 29.69 -4.28 -0.76
C TRP A 530 30.16 -4.39 -2.20
N ASN A 531 29.82 -3.44 -3.07
CA ASN A 531 30.32 -3.41 -4.44
C ASN A 531 31.84 -3.16 -4.48
N VAL A 532 32.36 -2.31 -3.60
CA VAL A 532 33.81 -2.09 -3.42
C VAL A 532 34.48 -3.34 -2.84
N LYS A 533 33.88 -4.00 -1.85
CA LYS A 533 34.36 -5.28 -1.28
C LYS A 533 34.34 -6.40 -2.32
N LEU A 534 33.28 -6.51 -3.12
CA LEU A 534 33.16 -7.45 -4.23
C LEU A 534 34.24 -7.20 -5.28
N ALA A 535 34.46 -5.95 -5.69
CA ALA A 535 35.51 -5.57 -6.63
C ALA A 535 36.92 -5.91 -6.10
N LYS A 536 37.13 -5.79 -4.78
CA LYS A 536 38.38 -6.18 -4.12
C LYS A 536 38.55 -7.69 -4.09
N ILE A 537 37.49 -8.43 -3.76
CA ILE A 537 37.49 -9.90 -3.73
C ILE A 537 37.71 -10.46 -5.14
N THR A 538 37.05 -9.93 -6.18
CA THR A 538 37.28 -10.36 -7.56
C THR A 538 38.72 -10.12 -8.00
N LYS A 539 39.31 -8.96 -7.68
CA LYS A 539 40.73 -8.71 -7.95
C LYS A 539 41.67 -9.68 -7.22
N GLN A 540 41.36 -10.02 -5.97
CA GLN A 540 42.11 -11.02 -5.22
C GLN A 540 41.99 -12.40 -5.86
N LEU A 541 40.79 -12.77 -6.33
CA LEU A 541 40.55 -14.04 -7.02
C LEU A 541 41.35 -14.13 -8.33
N GLU A 542 41.34 -13.07 -9.14
CA GLU A 542 42.09 -12.98 -10.39
C GLU A 542 43.61 -13.08 -10.15
N ALA A 543 44.12 -12.38 -9.12
CA ALA A 543 45.54 -12.46 -8.74
C ALA A 543 45.93 -13.87 -8.27
N LEU A 544 45.07 -14.54 -7.50
CA LEU A 544 45.30 -15.89 -7.01
C LEU A 544 45.24 -16.92 -8.15
N GLN A 545 44.32 -16.74 -9.10
CA GLN A 545 44.22 -17.58 -10.28
C GLN A 545 45.42 -17.41 -11.22
N ALA A 546 45.93 -16.18 -11.38
CA ALA A 546 47.17 -15.92 -12.10
C ALA A 546 48.39 -16.56 -11.43
N ALA A 547 48.48 -16.49 -10.09
CA ALA A 547 49.54 -17.13 -9.32
C ALA A 547 49.51 -18.67 -9.43
N MET A 548 48.32 -19.29 -9.38
CA MET A 548 48.17 -20.73 -9.64
C MET A 548 48.59 -21.11 -11.05
N HIS A 549 48.21 -20.35 -12.07
CA HIS A 549 48.67 -20.61 -13.44
C HIS A 549 50.18 -20.49 -13.57
N MET A 550 50.80 -19.54 -12.85
CA MET A 550 52.24 -19.38 -12.85
C MET A 550 52.94 -20.54 -12.14
N GLN A 551 52.43 -20.99 -10.98
CA GLN A 551 52.95 -22.18 -10.30
C GLN A 551 52.78 -23.43 -11.16
N SER A 552 51.63 -23.64 -11.79
CA SER A 552 51.40 -24.76 -12.71
C SER A 552 52.41 -24.75 -13.87
N LYS A 553 52.67 -23.59 -14.48
CA LYS A 553 53.71 -23.45 -15.52
C LYS A 553 55.12 -23.75 -14.98
N MET A 554 55.45 -23.29 -13.77
CA MET A 554 56.74 -23.60 -13.14
C MET A 554 56.89 -25.09 -12.83
N THR A 555 55.83 -25.76 -12.36
CA THR A 555 55.84 -27.20 -12.10
C THR A 555 56.00 -27.99 -13.39
N VAL A 556 55.30 -27.61 -14.46
CA VAL A 556 55.45 -28.25 -15.78
C VAL A 556 56.87 -28.04 -16.32
N ASN A 557 57.43 -26.83 -16.21
CA ASN A 557 58.81 -26.57 -16.64
C ASN A 557 59.86 -27.30 -15.80
N ASN A 558 59.66 -27.45 -14.50
CA ASN A 558 60.57 -28.21 -13.64
C ASN A 558 60.49 -29.72 -13.91
N GLN A 559 59.30 -30.25 -14.23
CA GLN A 559 59.15 -31.65 -14.62
C GLN A 559 59.82 -31.94 -15.98
N SER A 560 59.70 -31.04 -16.96
CA SER A 560 60.41 -31.19 -18.23
C SER A 560 61.93 -31.00 -18.10
N ALA A 561 62.40 -30.10 -17.23
CA ALA A 561 63.83 -29.98 -16.92
C ALA A 561 64.39 -31.23 -16.21
N SER A 562 63.64 -31.83 -15.27
CA SER A 562 64.04 -33.07 -14.62
C SER A 562 64.02 -34.28 -15.55
N ALA A 563 63.10 -34.34 -16.52
CA ALA A 563 63.08 -35.38 -17.54
C ALA A 563 64.30 -35.29 -18.48
N ASN A 564 64.69 -34.08 -18.89
CA ASN A 564 65.90 -33.87 -19.69
C ASN A 564 67.19 -34.21 -18.92
N SER A 565 67.26 -33.90 -17.63
CA SER A 565 68.42 -34.27 -16.79
C SER A 565 68.55 -35.78 -16.61
N LYS A 566 67.45 -36.53 -16.55
CA LYS A 566 67.52 -38.00 -16.45
C LYS A 566 67.97 -38.66 -17.75
N ASN A 567 67.54 -38.16 -18.90
CA ASN A 567 68.05 -38.64 -20.19
C ASN A 567 69.56 -38.37 -20.36
N GLY A 568 70.06 -37.23 -19.90
CA GLY A 568 71.50 -36.92 -19.96
C GLY A 568 72.37 -37.77 -19.02
N GLN A 569 71.82 -38.26 -17.91
CA GLN A 569 72.57 -39.11 -16.97
C GLN A 569 72.61 -40.58 -17.41
N GLN A 570 71.55 -41.06 -18.07
CA GLN A 570 71.46 -42.44 -18.55
C GLN A 570 72.38 -42.70 -19.76
N GLU A 571 72.68 -41.67 -20.56
CA GLU A 571 73.66 -41.76 -21.65
C GLU A 571 75.14 -41.77 -21.16
N ILE A 572 75.40 -41.40 -19.90
CA ILE A 572 76.74 -41.36 -19.31
C ILE A 572 77.06 -42.64 -18.50
N ASP A 573 76.07 -43.27 -17.88
CA ASP A 573 76.29 -44.51 -17.12
C ASP A 573 76.39 -45.75 -18.02
N ASP A 574 75.75 -45.79 -19.20
CA ASP A 574 75.96 -46.87 -20.18
C ASP A 574 77.36 -46.85 -20.84
N SER A 575 78.16 -45.80 -20.60
CA SER A 575 79.54 -45.68 -21.08
C SER A 575 80.60 -46.11 -20.06
N LYS A 576 80.22 -46.44 -18.81
CA LYS A 576 81.19 -46.69 -17.71
C LYS A 576 81.26 -48.13 -17.20
N ASP A 577 80.39 -49.01 -17.66
CA ASP A 577 80.38 -50.41 -17.23
C ASP A 577 81.32 -51.33 -18.03
N ASP A 578 82.02 -50.83 -19.05
CA ASP A 578 82.98 -51.65 -19.82
C ASP A 578 84.40 -51.71 -19.20
N ASP A 579 84.76 -50.80 -18.29
CA ASP A 579 86.14 -50.70 -17.77
C ASP A 579 86.34 -51.29 -16.36
N THR A 580 85.29 -51.80 -15.68
CA THR A 580 85.35 -52.16 -14.24
C THR A 580 85.06 -53.64 -13.93
N GLN A 581 85.15 -54.54 -14.91
CA GLN A 581 85.13 -56.00 -14.67
C GLN A 581 86.52 -56.66 -14.62
N ALA A 582 87.61 -55.90 -14.74
CA ALA A 582 88.96 -56.46 -14.80
C ALA A 582 89.76 -56.45 -13.48
N GLU A 583 89.25 -55.85 -12.39
CA GLU A 583 89.96 -55.80 -11.10
C GLU A 583 89.01 -56.04 -9.92
N ARG A 584 89.40 -56.94 -9.02
CA ARG A 584 88.80 -57.26 -7.71
C ARG A 584 87.82 -58.45 -7.63
N GLU A 585 88.26 -59.58 -8.16
CA GLU A 585 88.33 -60.80 -7.32
C GLU A 585 89.57 -60.73 -6.42
N GLU A 586 89.65 -59.79 -5.48
CA GLU A 586 90.67 -59.84 -4.43
C GLU A 586 90.11 -59.19 -3.15
N THR A 587 90.12 -59.99 -2.07
CA THR A 587 90.03 -59.59 -0.65
C THR A 587 88.69 -58.99 -0.18
N PHE A 588 87.79 -59.71 0.51
CA PHE A 588 87.93 -60.51 1.74
C PHE A 588 88.43 -59.69 2.95
N GLY A 589 87.57 -59.47 3.95
CA GLY A 589 88.02 -59.20 5.32
C GLY A 589 87.14 -58.33 6.24
N LYS A 590 86.41 -59.02 7.13
CA LYS A 590 86.28 -58.79 8.60
C LYS A 590 85.25 -57.81 9.21
N SER A 591 84.44 -58.42 10.09
CA SER A 591 84.11 -58.04 11.49
C SER A 591 83.15 -56.88 11.73
N ASP A 592 82.11 -56.96 12.56
CA ASP A 592 81.55 -57.97 13.48
C ASP A 592 80.01 -57.87 13.49
#